data_AF-A0A7C5TW89-F1
#
_entry.id   AF-A0A7C5TW89-F1
#
_cell.length_a   1.000
_cell.length_b   1.000
_cell.length_c   1.000
_cell.angle_alpha   90.00
_cell.angle_beta   90.00
_cell.angle_gamma   90.00
#
_symmetry.space_group_name_H-M   'P 1'
#
loop_
_entity.id
_entity.type
_entity.pdbx_description
1 polymer ?
#
loop_
_entity_poly.entity_id
_entity_poly.type
_entity_poly.pdbx_seq_one_letter_code
_entity_poly.pdbx_strand_id
1 'polypeptide(L)'
;MDRKALSADVRSFSMLRSTWSIILISLFVLSNPVQSQSSNDTFVLDNSIMRGADDPYMMPYYTGKILPTPRKVKYKDVYVPLADTAIVLNGIEQNDPRLTYLLERITRYGGTYEFVEEAKARHTCVIIVNDDTLDIPQNPQGYHIRSSGNIISLKGSDFQGLLWAISSLNQMIFLKNGEPVV
;
A
#
# COMPACT_ATOMS: atom_id res chain seq x y z
N MET A 1 45.19 -39.37 -38.82
CA MET A 1 46.30 -38.96 -37.93
C MET A 1 45.68 -38.31 -36.70
N ASP A 2 46.10 -38.78 -35.52
CA ASP A 2 45.88 -38.21 -34.17
C ASP A 2 44.45 -38.13 -33.60
N ARG A 3 44.16 -38.36 -32.31
CA ARG A 3 44.82 -39.07 -31.19
C ARG A 3 43.75 -39.27 -30.10
N LYS A 4 43.65 -40.51 -29.60
CA LYS A 4 43.25 -41.02 -28.26
C LYS A 4 42.65 -40.07 -27.19
N ALA A 5 41.47 -40.49 -26.71
CA ALA A 5 40.99 -40.74 -25.33
C ALA A 5 41.76 -40.28 -24.07
N LEU A 6 41.00 -39.80 -23.07
CA LEU A 6 41.11 -39.97 -21.59
C LEU A 6 39.89 -39.20 -20.98
N SER A 7 38.86 -39.74 -20.31
CA SER A 7 38.64 -40.77 -19.27
C SER A 7 39.15 -40.42 -17.86
N ALA A 8 38.21 -40.48 -16.90
CA ALA A 8 38.34 -40.62 -15.43
C ALA A 8 38.55 -39.30 -14.64
N ASP A 9 38.09 -39.09 -13.40
CA ASP A 9 37.31 -39.89 -12.45
C ASP A 9 36.84 -39.04 -11.25
N VAL A 10 35.73 -39.47 -10.61
CA VAL A 10 35.42 -39.56 -9.17
C VAL A 10 35.77 -38.42 -8.18
N ARG A 11 34.72 -37.98 -7.44
CA ARG A 11 34.57 -37.89 -5.96
C ARG A 11 33.20 -37.27 -5.62
N SER A 12 32.14 -38.05 -5.37
CA SER A 12 31.73 -38.56 -4.04
C SER A 12 31.98 -37.59 -2.88
N PHE A 13 30.92 -36.97 -2.37
CA PHE A 13 30.89 -36.46 -0.99
C PHE A 13 29.54 -36.77 -0.35
N SER A 14 29.62 -37.62 0.66
CA SER A 14 28.57 -38.13 1.52
C SER A 14 28.18 -37.13 2.62
N MET A 15 26.92 -37.25 3.05
CA MET A 15 26.40 -37.09 4.42
C MET A 15 26.94 -35.95 5.30
N LEU A 16 26.00 -35.10 5.74
CA LEU A 16 25.96 -34.70 7.14
C LEU A 16 24.50 -34.63 7.61
N ARG A 17 24.14 -35.67 8.38
CA ARG A 17 22.96 -35.70 9.23
C ARG A 17 23.17 -34.69 10.36
N SER A 18 22.23 -33.79 10.56
CA SER A 18 22.10 -33.04 11.81
C SER A 18 20.78 -33.42 12.45
N THR A 19 20.86 -33.74 13.72
CA THR A 19 19.91 -34.48 14.54
C THR A 19 19.37 -33.61 15.69
N TRP A 20 18.18 -33.98 16.19
CA TRP A 20 17.58 -33.64 17.52
C TRP A 20 16.93 -32.24 17.61
N SER A 21 15.77 -31.99 18.25
CA SER A 21 14.96 -32.72 19.23
C SER A 21 13.51 -32.20 19.25
N ILE A 22 12.60 -33.09 19.64
CA ILE A 22 11.20 -32.85 20.01
C ILE A 22 11.16 -32.15 21.38
N ILE A 23 10.36 -31.09 21.53
CA ILE A 23 9.90 -30.61 22.83
C ILE A 23 8.36 -30.62 22.82
N LEU A 24 7.81 -31.58 23.55
CA LEU A 24 6.43 -31.60 24.04
C LEU A 24 6.38 -30.75 25.32
N ILE A 25 5.45 -29.79 25.40
CA ILE A 25 4.97 -29.26 26.67
C ILE A 25 3.44 -29.30 26.61
N SER A 26 2.84 -30.18 27.41
CA SER A 26 1.44 -30.12 27.82
C SER A 26 1.39 -29.57 29.25
N LEU A 27 0.56 -28.58 29.50
CA LEU A 27 0.13 -28.22 30.86
C LEU A 27 -1.37 -27.86 30.86
N PHE A 28 -2.02 -28.30 31.94
CA PHE A 28 -3.44 -28.54 32.16
C PHE A 28 -4.19 -27.30 32.70
N VAL A 29 -5.47 -27.18 32.29
CA VAL A 29 -6.70 -26.82 33.06
C VAL A 29 -6.76 -25.52 33.87
N LEU A 30 -7.78 -24.69 33.57
CA LEU A 30 -8.86 -24.33 34.52
C LEU A 30 -10.01 -23.61 33.80
N SER A 31 -11.23 -24.03 34.14
CA SER A 31 -12.51 -23.61 33.58
C SER A 31 -13.09 -22.35 34.26
N ASN A 32 -13.96 -21.67 33.50
CA ASN A 32 -15.05 -20.75 33.86
C ASN A 32 -14.73 -19.24 34.00
N PRO A 33 -15.72 -18.32 33.78
CA PRO A 33 -17.02 -18.45 33.12
C PRO A 33 -17.22 -17.46 31.93
N VAL A 34 -18.24 -17.73 31.11
CA VAL A 34 -18.84 -16.74 30.21
C VAL A 34 -19.40 -15.58 31.05
N GLN A 35 -18.77 -14.41 30.97
CA GLN A 35 -19.36 -13.14 31.38
C GLN A 35 -19.89 -12.43 30.14
N SER A 36 -21.21 -12.47 29.97
CA SER A 36 -21.91 -11.57 29.06
C SER A 36 -21.81 -10.15 29.63
N GLN A 37 -20.92 -9.33 29.07
CA GLN A 37 -21.00 -7.89 29.23
C GLN A 37 -21.53 -7.27 27.94
N SER A 38 -22.84 -7.04 27.97
CA SER A 38 -23.51 -6.00 27.21
C SER A 38 -22.91 -4.66 27.65
N SER A 39 -22.13 -4.03 26.79
CA SER A 39 -21.76 -2.62 26.94
C SER A 39 -21.59 -2.01 25.57
N ASN A 40 -22.63 -1.28 25.15
CA ASN A 40 -22.64 -0.21 24.16
C ASN A 40 -21.27 0.06 23.51
N ASP A 41 -21.09 -0.40 22.27
CA ASP A 41 -20.01 -0.02 21.36
C ASP A 41 -20.07 1.50 21.10
N THR A 42 -19.65 2.26 22.09
CA THR A 42 -19.29 3.65 21.93
C THR A 42 -17.90 3.58 21.33
N PHE A 43 -17.82 3.70 20.01
CA PHE A 43 -16.55 3.88 19.30
C PHE A 43 -15.84 5.08 19.91
N VAL A 44 -14.84 4.81 20.77
CA VAL A 44 -13.91 5.82 21.24
C VAL A 44 -13.08 6.19 20.03
N LEU A 45 -13.34 7.37 19.47
CA LEU A 45 -12.47 7.97 18.46
C LEU A 45 -11.08 8.09 19.10
N ASP A 46 -10.12 7.34 18.57
CA ASP A 46 -8.72 7.52 18.94
C ASP A 46 -8.29 8.94 18.57
N ASN A 47 -8.00 9.75 19.58
CA ASN A 47 -7.56 11.14 19.44
C ASN A 47 -6.15 11.26 18.82
N SER A 48 -5.48 10.15 18.50
CA SER A 48 -4.20 10.12 17.74
C SER A 48 -4.37 10.47 16.25
N ILE A 49 -5.59 10.38 15.72
CA ILE A 49 -5.95 10.90 14.40
C ILE A 49 -6.24 12.40 14.56
N MET A 50 -5.15 13.18 14.63
CA MET A 50 -5.25 14.64 14.67
C MET A 50 -5.86 15.14 13.38
N ARG A 51 -7.10 15.64 13.50
CA ARG A 51 -7.81 16.41 12.50
C ARG A 51 -6.89 17.53 12.01
N GLY A 52 -6.83 17.77 10.71
CA GLY A 52 -6.57 19.12 10.22
C GLY A 52 -7.78 19.98 10.60
N ALA A 53 -7.93 20.27 11.89
CA ALA A 53 -9.17 20.76 12.50
C ALA A 53 -9.68 22.07 11.87
N ASP A 54 -8.79 22.78 11.16
CA ASP A 54 -9.04 24.04 10.49
C ASP A 54 -9.02 23.95 8.94
N ASP A 55 -9.06 22.76 8.32
CA ASP A 55 -9.15 22.63 6.84
C ASP A 55 -10.59 22.94 6.35
N PRO A 56 -10.84 24.09 5.70
CA PRO A 56 -12.18 24.46 5.22
C PRO A 56 -12.63 23.59 4.03
N TYR A 57 -11.72 22.83 3.44
CA TYR A 57 -11.96 21.89 2.35
C TYR A 57 -11.79 20.43 2.79
N MET A 58 -11.93 20.18 4.09
CA MET A 58 -11.88 18.84 4.65
C MET A 58 -12.97 17.98 4.01
N MET A 59 -12.55 17.00 3.21
CA MET A 59 -13.47 15.95 2.82
C MET A 59 -13.94 15.19 4.06
N PRO A 60 -15.23 14.82 4.15
CA PRO A 60 -15.72 13.96 5.21
C PRO A 60 -14.81 12.74 5.30
N TYR A 61 -14.24 12.51 6.48
CA TYR A 61 -13.48 11.30 6.74
C TYR A 61 -14.44 10.12 6.59
N TYR A 62 -14.36 9.43 5.46
CA TYR A 62 -15.00 8.13 5.33
C TYR A 62 -14.11 7.13 6.04
N THR A 63 -14.68 6.47 7.05
CA THR A 63 -14.06 5.54 8.02
C THR A 63 -13.49 4.26 7.38
N GLY A 64 -12.68 4.39 6.33
CA GLY A 64 -12.03 3.29 5.62
C GLY A 64 -12.82 2.73 4.44
N LYS A 65 -13.79 3.45 3.88
CA LYS A 65 -14.49 3.04 2.64
C LYS A 65 -14.44 4.15 1.60
N ILE A 66 -13.72 3.89 0.51
CA ILE A 66 -13.71 4.73 -0.69
C ILE A 66 -15.14 4.82 -1.23
N LEU A 67 -15.55 6.00 -1.69
CA LEU A 67 -16.79 6.21 -2.43
C LEU A 67 -16.55 6.70 -3.87
N PRO A 68 -17.36 6.26 -4.86
CA PRO A 68 -18.36 5.19 -4.73
C PRO A 68 -17.70 3.86 -4.34
N THR A 69 -18.46 2.98 -3.68
CA THR A 69 -17.90 1.75 -3.09
C THR A 69 -17.17 0.93 -4.17
N PRO A 70 -15.87 0.63 -3.97
CA PRO A 70 -15.11 -0.15 -4.94
C PRO A 70 -15.74 -1.53 -5.14
N ARG A 71 -15.69 -2.04 -6.37
CA ARG A 71 -16.19 -3.39 -6.69
C ARG A 71 -15.44 -4.48 -5.91
N LYS A 72 -14.14 -4.29 -5.68
CA LYS A 72 -13.27 -5.18 -4.91
C LYS A 72 -12.26 -4.30 -4.16
N VAL A 73 -12.14 -4.50 -2.85
CA VAL A 73 -11.15 -3.78 -2.04
C VAL A 73 -10.65 -4.66 -0.91
N LYS A 74 -9.37 -4.51 -0.57
CA LYS A 74 -8.73 -5.12 0.59
C LYS A 74 -7.89 -4.05 1.26
N TYR A 75 -8.23 -3.73 2.50
CA TYR A 75 -7.49 -2.79 3.32
C TYR A 75 -6.50 -3.54 4.21
N LYS A 76 -5.39 -2.88 4.54
CA LYS A 76 -4.41 -3.34 5.53
C LYS A 76 -4.24 -2.22 6.55
N ASP A 77 -3.95 -2.59 7.79
CA ASP A 77 -3.60 -1.63 8.84
C ASP A 77 -2.12 -1.25 8.75
N VAL A 78 -1.74 -0.69 7.60
CA VAL A 78 -0.38 -0.25 7.28
C VAL A 78 -0.51 1.09 6.57
N TYR A 79 0.21 2.08 7.07
CA TYR A 79 0.13 3.46 6.61
C TYR A 79 1.44 3.86 5.94
N VAL A 80 1.34 4.51 4.78
CA VAL A 80 2.50 5.02 4.04
C VAL A 80 2.64 6.52 4.30
N PRO A 81 3.76 7.00 4.88
CA PRO A 81 3.99 8.43 5.06
C PRO A 81 4.14 9.16 3.73
N LEU A 82 3.53 10.33 3.62
CA LEU A 82 3.55 11.20 2.44
C LEU A 82 4.39 12.47 2.66
N ALA A 83 5.27 12.47 3.66
CA ALA A 83 6.13 13.61 3.99
C ALA A 83 7.05 14.00 2.81
N ASP A 84 7.57 13.00 2.10
CA ASP A 84 8.39 13.12 0.89
C ASP A 84 7.93 12.08 -0.15
N THR A 85 7.22 12.56 -1.17
CA THR A 85 6.55 11.72 -2.18
C THR A 85 7.19 11.89 -3.56
N ALA A 86 7.77 10.82 -4.09
CA ALA A 86 8.15 10.77 -5.51
C ALA A 86 6.94 10.43 -6.38
N ILE A 87 6.75 11.18 -7.47
CA ILE A 87 5.69 10.95 -8.46
C ILE A 87 6.31 10.49 -9.77
N VAL A 88 6.00 9.26 -10.18
CA VAL A 88 6.39 8.69 -11.48
C VAL A 88 5.18 8.75 -12.40
N LEU A 89 5.32 9.36 -13.58
CA LEU A 89 4.25 9.55 -14.55
C LEU A 89 4.50 8.72 -15.80
N ASN A 90 3.53 7.89 -16.18
CA ASN A 90 3.60 7.10 -17.41
C ASN A 90 2.52 7.56 -18.40
N GLY A 91 2.91 8.24 -19.48
CA GLY A 91 1.97 8.66 -20.52
C GLY A 91 0.96 9.74 -20.08
N ILE A 92 1.29 10.51 -19.03
CA ILE A 92 0.55 11.69 -18.59
C ILE A 92 1.52 12.84 -18.30
N GLU A 93 1.06 14.07 -18.51
CA GLU A 93 1.87 15.28 -18.30
C GLU A 93 1.83 15.74 -16.84
N GLN A 94 2.88 16.45 -16.40
CA GLN A 94 2.99 16.95 -15.02
C GLN A 94 1.91 17.98 -14.64
N ASN A 95 1.38 18.70 -15.64
CA ASN A 95 0.34 19.72 -15.49
C ASN A 95 -1.08 19.14 -15.66
N ASP A 96 -1.23 17.81 -15.70
CA ASP A 96 -2.54 17.19 -15.86
C ASP A 96 -3.46 17.59 -14.70
N PRO A 97 -4.66 18.13 -14.97
CA PRO A 97 -5.55 18.65 -13.93
C PRO A 97 -6.00 17.57 -12.93
N ARG A 98 -5.96 16.28 -13.32
CA ARG A 98 -6.28 15.17 -12.41
C ARG A 98 -5.21 15.04 -11.32
N LEU A 99 -3.95 15.35 -11.62
CA LEU A 99 -2.85 15.32 -10.66
C LEU A 99 -2.91 16.49 -9.68
N THR A 100 -3.27 17.68 -10.16
CA THR A 100 -3.38 18.89 -9.30
C THR A 100 -4.20 18.61 -8.04
N TYR A 101 -5.34 17.92 -8.19
CA TYR A 101 -6.22 17.57 -7.07
C TYR A 101 -5.56 16.68 -6.00
N LEU A 102 -4.70 15.74 -6.41
CA LEU A 102 -3.95 14.87 -5.49
C LEU A 102 -2.83 15.65 -4.79
N LEU A 103 -2.06 16.42 -5.58
CA LEU A 103 -0.89 17.14 -5.11
C LEU A 103 -1.27 18.27 -4.14
N GLU A 104 -2.38 18.96 -4.40
CA GLU A 104 -2.95 19.95 -3.49
C GLU A 104 -3.30 19.34 -2.12
N ARG A 105 -3.79 18.10 -2.07
CA ARG A 105 -4.10 17.44 -0.80
C ARG A 105 -2.84 17.10 -0.02
N ILE A 106 -1.86 16.49 -0.69
CA ILE A 106 -0.58 16.10 -0.08
C ILE A 106 0.08 17.34 0.54
N THR A 107 0.18 18.41 -0.24
CA THR A 107 0.79 19.68 0.20
C THR A 107 -0.01 20.39 1.29
N ARG A 108 -1.35 20.38 1.21
CA ARG A 108 -2.22 20.93 2.26
C ARG A 108 -2.00 20.25 3.61
N TYR A 109 -1.67 18.97 3.62
CA TYR A 109 -1.38 18.21 4.84
C TYR A 109 0.11 18.19 5.21
N GLY A 110 0.91 19.10 4.64
CA GLY A 110 2.31 19.28 4.97
C GLY A 110 3.27 18.31 4.29
N GLY A 111 2.78 17.49 3.36
CA GLY A 111 3.61 16.62 2.54
C GLY A 111 4.31 17.40 1.42
N THR A 112 5.37 16.82 0.87
CA THR A 112 6.08 17.35 -0.29
C THR A 112 6.07 16.35 -1.43
N TYR A 113 6.26 16.84 -2.65
CA TYR A 113 6.35 15.97 -3.82
C TYR A 113 7.42 16.43 -4.80
N GLU A 114 8.02 15.48 -5.51
CA GLU A 114 8.82 15.74 -6.70
C GLU A 114 8.45 14.77 -7.83
N PHE A 115 8.47 15.26 -9.07
CA PHE A 115 8.33 14.38 -10.24
C PHE A 115 9.68 13.74 -10.56
N VAL A 116 9.70 12.43 -10.72
CA VAL A 116 10.91 11.67 -11.04
C VAL A 116 10.64 10.68 -12.17
N GLU A 117 11.68 10.39 -12.95
CA GLU A 117 11.58 9.37 -14.01
C GLU A 117 11.57 7.94 -13.44
N GLU A 118 12.27 7.72 -12.33
CA GLU A 118 12.41 6.40 -11.71
C GLU A 118 12.27 6.47 -10.18
N ALA A 119 11.66 5.43 -9.61
CA ALA A 119 11.48 5.26 -8.17
C ALA A 119 12.83 5.08 -7.46
N LYS A 120 13.18 6.01 -6.56
CA LYS A 120 14.39 5.92 -5.73
C LYS A 120 14.04 5.52 -4.30
N ALA A 121 14.88 4.71 -3.66
CA ALA A 121 14.68 4.22 -2.29
C ALA A 121 14.75 5.30 -1.19
N ARG A 122 15.02 6.56 -1.55
CA ARG A 122 15.15 7.68 -0.60
C ARG A 122 13.82 8.28 -0.15
N HIS A 123 12.74 8.10 -0.93
CA HIS A 123 11.46 8.74 -0.67
C HIS A 123 10.61 7.94 0.32
N THR A 124 9.88 8.65 1.17
CA THR A 124 8.94 8.03 2.11
C THR A 124 7.77 7.34 1.40
N CYS A 125 7.39 7.86 0.22
CA CYS A 125 6.40 7.26 -0.67
C CYS A 125 6.80 7.42 -2.13
N VAL A 126 6.43 6.45 -2.96
CA VAL A 126 6.48 6.54 -4.42
C VAL A 126 5.08 6.31 -4.98
N ILE A 127 4.52 7.28 -5.71
CA ILE A 127 3.26 7.12 -6.43
C ILE A 127 3.56 6.95 -7.92
N ILE A 128 3.21 5.79 -8.47
CA ILE A 128 3.34 5.50 -9.89
C ILE A 128 1.97 5.67 -10.52
N VAL A 129 1.84 6.68 -11.39
CA VAL A 129 0.59 7.00 -12.07
C VAL A 129 0.60 6.38 -13.47
N ASN A 130 -0.47 5.64 -13.76
CA ASN A 130 -0.63 4.84 -14.97
C ASN A 130 0.42 3.70 -15.07
N ASP A 131 0.58 2.95 -13.97
CA ASP A 131 1.55 1.85 -13.85
C ASP A 131 1.17 0.64 -14.72
N ASP A 132 1.89 0.40 -15.81
CA ASP A 132 1.60 -0.70 -16.74
C ASP A 132 1.66 -2.11 -16.17
N THR A 133 2.25 -2.29 -14.98
CA THR A 133 2.28 -3.58 -14.27
C THR A 133 0.94 -3.95 -13.63
N LEU A 134 -0.01 -3.02 -13.57
CA LEU A 134 -1.35 -3.26 -13.05
C LEU A 134 -2.27 -3.84 -14.13
N ASP A 135 -2.89 -4.97 -13.80
CA ASP A 135 -4.00 -5.52 -14.57
C ASP A 135 -5.26 -4.67 -14.33
N ILE A 136 -5.82 -4.07 -15.38
CA ILE A 136 -6.99 -3.21 -15.28
C ILE A 136 -8.25 -4.00 -15.66
N PRO A 137 -9.35 -3.82 -14.91
CA PRO A 137 -10.66 -4.24 -15.36
C PRO A 137 -11.00 -3.70 -16.77
N GLN A 138 -11.36 -4.60 -17.69
CA GLN A 138 -11.76 -4.29 -19.08
C GLN A 138 -13.20 -3.75 -19.16
N ASN A 139 -13.54 -2.79 -18.31
CA ASN A 139 -14.82 -2.11 -18.32
C ASN A 139 -14.62 -0.59 -18.40
N PRO A 140 -15.59 0.15 -18.94
CA PRO A 140 -15.54 1.62 -18.91
C PRO A 140 -15.30 2.11 -17.49
N GLN A 141 -14.46 3.13 -17.35
CA GLN A 141 -14.08 3.76 -16.08
C GLN A 141 -13.45 2.79 -15.07
N GLY A 142 -12.94 1.65 -15.53
CA GLY A 142 -12.23 0.68 -14.71
C GLY A 142 -10.94 1.28 -14.18
N TYR A 143 -10.61 0.96 -12.93
CA TYR A 143 -9.37 1.41 -12.33
C TYR A 143 -8.85 0.41 -11.30
N HIS A 144 -7.56 0.51 -11.00
CA HIS A 144 -6.87 -0.33 -10.04
C HIS A 144 -5.89 0.54 -9.23
N ILE A 145 -5.93 0.38 -7.91
CA ILE A 145 -4.98 0.94 -6.95
C ILE A 145 -4.33 -0.22 -6.20
N ARG A 146 -3.01 -0.22 -6.11
CA ARG A 146 -2.25 -1.22 -5.36
C ARG A 146 -1.19 -0.53 -4.51
N SER A 147 -1.11 -0.90 -3.24
CA SER A 147 0.02 -0.53 -2.37
C SER A 147 0.91 -1.76 -2.13
N SER A 148 2.23 -1.55 -2.22
CA SER A 148 3.25 -2.55 -1.94
C SER A 148 4.47 -1.88 -1.28
N GLY A 149 4.62 -2.04 0.03
CA GLY A 149 5.63 -1.30 0.78
C GLY A 149 5.30 0.20 0.79
N ASN A 150 6.26 1.03 0.37
CA ASN A 150 6.07 2.47 0.20
C ASN A 150 5.65 2.87 -1.24
N ILE A 151 5.34 1.91 -2.10
CA ILE A 151 4.96 2.16 -3.50
C ILE A 151 3.44 2.06 -3.64
N ILE A 152 2.83 3.09 -4.21
CA ILE A 152 1.41 3.16 -4.56
C ILE A 152 1.30 3.25 -6.07
N SER A 153 0.77 2.20 -6.69
CA SER A 153 0.53 2.13 -8.12
C SER A 153 -0.93 2.43 -8.43
N LEU A 154 -1.17 3.26 -9.44
CA LEU A 154 -2.50 3.64 -9.94
C LEU A 154 -2.58 3.34 -11.44
N LYS A 155 -3.69 2.78 -11.92
CA LYS A 155 -3.97 2.66 -13.36
C LYS A 155 -5.46 2.76 -13.64
N GLY A 156 -5.83 3.44 -14.74
CA GLY A 156 -7.20 3.56 -15.23
C GLY A 156 -7.33 3.00 -16.65
N SER A 157 -8.48 2.41 -16.98
CA SER A 157 -8.77 1.85 -18.32
C SER A 157 -8.91 2.94 -19.38
N ASP A 158 -9.30 4.13 -18.93
CA ASP A 158 -9.53 5.32 -19.74
C ASP A 158 -9.26 6.57 -18.90
N PHE A 159 -9.44 7.75 -19.51
CA PHE A 159 -9.24 9.04 -18.86
C PHE A 159 -10.01 9.16 -17.53
N GLN A 160 -11.26 8.69 -17.51
CA GLN A 160 -12.17 8.79 -16.38
C GLN A 160 -11.85 7.75 -15.30
N GLY A 161 -11.43 6.54 -15.69
CA GLY A 161 -10.92 5.52 -14.78
C GLY A 161 -9.70 6.02 -14.01
N LEU A 162 -8.78 6.71 -14.69
CA LEU A 162 -7.62 7.30 -14.01
C LEU A 162 -8.04 8.42 -13.03
N LEU A 163 -8.99 9.27 -13.43
CA LEU A 163 -9.58 10.26 -12.52
C LEU A 163 -10.16 9.58 -11.27
N TRP A 164 -10.91 8.48 -11.43
CA TRP A 164 -11.47 7.74 -10.29
C TRP A 164 -10.40 7.10 -9.41
N ALA A 165 -9.31 6.60 -9.99
CA ALA A 165 -8.17 6.10 -9.21
C ALA A 165 -7.59 7.19 -8.33
N ILE A 166 -7.35 8.37 -8.90
CA ILE A 166 -6.77 9.51 -8.19
C ILE A 166 -7.73 10.02 -7.11
N SER A 167 -9.02 10.19 -7.43
CA SER A 167 -10.03 10.61 -6.45
C SER A 167 -10.18 9.62 -5.30
N SER A 168 -10.05 8.32 -5.58
CA SER A 168 -10.11 7.27 -4.56
C SER A 168 -8.87 7.27 -3.67
N LEU A 169 -7.68 7.48 -4.25
CA LEU A 169 -6.45 7.68 -3.48
C LEU A 169 -6.58 8.90 -2.56
N ASN A 170 -7.09 10.02 -3.09
CA ASN A 170 -7.22 11.26 -2.35
C ASN A 170 -8.13 11.13 -1.11
N GLN A 171 -9.17 10.29 -1.20
CA GLN A 171 -10.05 9.95 -0.06
C GLN A 171 -9.33 9.18 1.06
N MET A 172 -8.26 8.46 0.74
CA MET A 172 -7.47 7.70 1.70
C MET A 172 -6.39 8.55 2.38
N ILE A 173 -6.14 9.79 1.92
CA ILE A 173 -5.13 10.68 2.50
C ILE A 173 -5.70 11.40 3.72
N PHE A 174 -5.06 11.22 4.87
CA PHE A 174 -5.42 11.86 6.15
C PHE A 174 -4.19 12.13 7.01
N LEU A 175 -4.39 12.84 8.12
CA LEU A 175 -3.34 13.12 9.10
C LEU A 175 -3.36 12.09 10.23
N LYS A 176 -2.20 11.48 10.52
CA LYS A 176 -2.00 10.58 11.66
C LYS A 176 -0.80 11.10 12.46
N ASN A 177 -0.99 11.39 13.75
CA ASN A 177 0.04 12.01 14.59
C ASN A 177 0.65 13.31 14.00
N GLY A 178 -0.12 14.07 13.21
CA GLY A 178 0.34 15.30 12.56
C GLY A 178 1.10 15.11 11.24
N GLU A 179 1.27 13.86 10.78
CA GLU A 179 1.92 13.55 9.50
C GLU A 179 0.90 13.10 8.45
N PRO A 180 1.07 13.48 7.16
CA PRO A 180 0.21 13.01 6.09
C PRO A 180 0.50 11.54 5.79
N VAL A 181 -0.53 10.72 5.80
CA VAL A 181 -0.45 9.28 5.52
C VAL A 181 -1.57 8.82 4.61
N VAL A 182 -1.41 7.63 4.04
CA VAL A 182 -2.40 6.91 3.23
C VAL A 182 -2.41 5.42 3.53
#